data_AF-A0A416P8W0-F1
#
_entry.id   AF-A0A416P8W0-F1
#
_cell.length_a   1.000
_cell.length_b   1.000
_cell.length_c   1.000
_cell.angle_alpha   90.00
_cell.angle_beta   90.00
_cell.angle_gamma   90.00
#
_symmetry.space_group_name_H-M   'P 1'
#
loop_
_entity.id
_entity.type
_entity.pdbx_description
1 polymer ?
#
loop_
_entity_poly.entity_id
_entity_poly.type
_entity_poly.pdbx_seq_one_letter_code
_entity_poly.pdbx_strand_id
1 'polypeptide(L)'
;MDNFARREYDGEIDYKVKEELQIANIPVFRLPYYMNTEVKTKYIGILNGFVFYRAWNYWICHGDMPLDIANEMYKKYKELNIRAGGHYGNEPPITQSYNPIYKKEMEEYSNKVGIEEFIRTYKDIIHDDETQPRFVGTYHIDTQLGLCKLAETIINKNVTCEMKNLE
;
A
#
# COMPACT_ATOMS: atom_id res chain seq x y z
N MET A 1 15.59 -4.11 -8.52
CA MET A 1 15.93 -3.97 -7.10
C MET A 1 16.41 -5.31 -6.59
N ASP A 2 17.37 -5.32 -5.67
CA ASP A 2 17.93 -6.55 -5.12
C ASP A 2 17.01 -7.19 -4.08
N ASN A 3 17.08 -8.51 -3.90
CA ASN A 3 16.37 -9.17 -2.81
C ASN A 3 17.14 -8.97 -1.49
N PHE A 4 16.48 -8.34 -0.51
CA PHE A 4 17.05 -8.10 0.81
C PHE A 4 16.51 -9.02 1.90
N ALA A 5 15.57 -9.92 1.58
CA ALA A 5 14.96 -10.79 2.57
C ALA A 5 15.98 -11.76 3.17
N ARG A 6 16.02 -11.82 4.50
CA ARG A 6 16.97 -12.63 5.26
C ARG A 6 16.52 -12.84 6.70
N ARG A 7 16.99 -13.94 7.30
CA ARG A 7 16.64 -14.33 8.67
C ARG A 7 17.26 -13.43 9.73
N GLU A 8 18.52 -13.05 9.52
CA GLU A 8 19.35 -12.25 10.43
C GLU A 8 19.29 -10.77 10.04
N TYR A 9 19.36 -9.87 11.02
CA TYR A 9 19.49 -8.43 10.74
C TYR A 9 20.88 -8.13 10.16
N ASP A 10 20.93 -7.28 9.14
CA ASP A 10 22.16 -6.80 8.52
C ASP A 10 22.13 -5.26 8.40
N GLY A 11 23.12 -4.61 9.00
CA GLY A 11 23.25 -3.16 8.96
C GLY A 11 23.55 -2.59 7.56
N GLU A 12 24.10 -3.38 6.63
CA GLU A 12 24.28 -2.95 5.24
C GLU A 12 22.94 -2.76 4.52
N ILE A 13 21.94 -3.59 4.85
CA ILE A 13 20.59 -3.47 4.29
C ILE A 13 19.91 -2.19 4.75
N ASP A 14 20.14 -1.78 5.99
CA ASP A 14 19.64 -0.51 6.52
C ASP A 14 20.08 0.69 5.67
N TYR A 15 21.36 0.71 5.24
CA TYR A 15 21.86 1.76 4.37
C TYR A 15 21.22 1.73 2.98
N LYS A 16 21.05 0.54 2.38
CA LYS A 16 20.41 0.40 1.07
C LYS A 16 18.94 0.81 1.09
N VAL A 17 18.19 0.39 2.12
CA VAL A 17 16.77 0.79 2.30
C VAL A 17 16.64 2.30 2.44
N LYS A 18 17.50 2.91 3.27
CA LYS A 18 17.53 4.37 3.43
C LYS A 18 17.85 5.07 2.10
N GLU A 19 18.81 4.58 1.35
CA GLU A 19 19.20 5.15 0.05
C GLU A 19 18.05 5.09 -0.97
N GLU A 20 17.36 3.94 -1.11
CA GLU A 20 16.22 3.78 -2.02
C GLU A 20 15.08 4.79 -1.71
N LEU A 21 14.80 5.05 -0.43
CA LEU A 21 13.84 6.08 0.01
C LEU A 21 14.29 7.50 -0.33
N GLN A 22 15.57 7.81 -0.10
CA GLN A 22 16.14 9.12 -0.38
C GLN A 22 16.11 9.44 -1.88
N ILE A 23 16.44 8.45 -2.73
CA ILE A 23 16.36 8.58 -4.20
C ILE A 23 14.92 8.89 -4.63
N ALA A 24 13.92 8.34 -3.95
CA ALA A 24 12.51 8.58 -4.24
C ALA A 24 11.94 9.89 -3.63
N ASN A 25 12.77 10.70 -2.96
CA ASN A 25 12.34 11.88 -2.20
C ASN A 25 11.27 11.56 -1.13
N ILE A 26 11.32 10.36 -0.56
CA ILE A 26 10.43 9.95 0.52
C ILE A 26 11.13 10.28 1.86
N PRO A 27 10.48 11.02 2.78
CA PRO A 27 11.04 11.26 4.11
C PRO A 27 11.33 9.96 4.85
N VAL A 28 12.57 9.82 5.33
CA VAL A 28 13.05 8.61 6.01
C VAL A 28 12.87 8.72 7.52
N PHE A 29 12.25 7.70 8.10
CA PHE A 29 12.08 7.57 9.54
C PHE A 29 12.86 6.38 10.06
N ARG A 30 13.60 6.60 11.16
CA ARG A 30 14.34 5.54 11.85
C ARG A 30 13.54 5.05 13.05
N LEU A 31 13.27 3.76 13.06
CA LEU A 31 12.61 3.05 14.14
C LEU A 31 13.59 2.75 15.29
N PRO A 32 13.09 2.66 16.55
CA PRO A 32 13.92 2.27 17.70
C PRO A 32 14.43 0.82 17.60
N TYR A 33 13.66 -0.05 16.95
CA TYR A 33 13.99 -1.45 16.68
C TYR A 33 13.76 -1.75 15.19
N TYR A 34 14.45 -2.76 14.65
CA TYR A 34 14.20 -3.18 13.27
C TYR A 34 12.82 -3.84 13.16
N MET A 35 12.16 -3.69 12.02
CA MET A 35 10.93 -4.41 11.71
C MET A 35 11.21 -5.90 11.62
N ASN A 36 10.46 -6.72 12.35
CA ASN A 36 10.56 -8.17 12.25
C ASN A 36 9.72 -8.73 11.10
N THR A 37 9.92 -8.16 9.91
CA THR A 37 9.29 -8.57 8.66
C THR A 37 10.31 -9.33 7.78
N GLU A 38 9.95 -9.58 6.53
CA GLU A 38 10.79 -10.28 5.56
C GLU A 38 12.13 -9.58 5.33
N VAL A 39 12.14 -8.24 5.33
CA VAL A 39 13.35 -7.41 5.29
C VAL A 39 13.52 -6.70 6.63
N LYS A 40 14.49 -7.17 7.42
CA LYS A 40 14.78 -6.63 8.74
C LYS A 40 15.53 -5.30 8.63
N THR A 41 14.80 -4.20 8.71
CA THR A 41 15.36 -2.85 8.64
C THR A 41 14.80 -1.93 9.73
N LYS A 42 15.60 -0.95 10.15
CA LYS A 42 15.19 0.15 11.04
C LYS A 42 14.63 1.35 10.29
N TYR A 43 14.57 1.33 8.95
CA TYR A 43 14.14 2.48 8.18
C TYR A 43 12.82 2.20 7.45
N ILE A 44 11.91 3.16 7.55
CA ILE A 44 10.66 3.21 6.79
C ILE A 44 10.53 4.60 6.14
N GLY A 45 9.70 4.68 5.10
CA GLY A 45 9.30 5.95 4.51
C GLY A 45 7.92 6.35 5.02
N ILE A 46 7.71 7.64 5.31
CA ILE A 46 6.37 8.18 5.55
C ILE A 46 6.20 9.45 4.73
N LEU A 47 5.17 9.49 3.90
CA LEU A 47 4.88 10.60 2.99
C LEU A 47 3.36 10.82 2.93
N ASN A 48 2.88 11.97 3.43
CA ASN A 48 1.47 12.34 3.42
C ASN A 48 0.50 11.26 3.96
N GLY A 49 0.93 10.52 4.99
CA GLY A 49 0.15 9.42 5.58
C GLY A 49 0.39 8.05 4.91
N PHE A 50 1.01 8.02 3.74
CA PHE A 50 1.47 6.78 3.11
C PHE A 50 2.71 6.25 3.82
N VAL A 51 2.72 4.96 4.12
CA VAL A 51 3.82 4.27 4.80
C VAL A 51 4.48 3.30 3.84
N PHE A 52 5.80 3.40 3.75
CA PHE A 52 6.63 2.62 2.85
C PHE A 52 7.57 1.73 3.65
N TYR A 53 7.58 0.44 3.34
CA TYR A 53 8.55 -0.49 3.92
C TYR A 53 9.00 -1.52 2.89
N ARG A 54 10.16 -2.10 3.14
CA ARG A 54 10.81 -3.00 2.21
C ARG A 54 10.32 -4.44 2.39
N ALA A 55 10.09 -5.15 1.28
CA ALA A 55 9.77 -6.57 1.25
C ALA A 55 10.51 -7.25 0.09
N TRP A 56 11.23 -8.34 0.34
CA TRP A 56 11.99 -9.09 -0.69
C TRP A 56 12.81 -8.20 -1.62
N ASN A 57 12.40 -8.08 -2.88
CA ASN A 57 12.98 -7.26 -3.94
C ASN A 57 12.06 -6.11 -4.41
N TYR A 58 11.01 -5.78 -3.65
CA TYR A 58 10.07 -4.68 -3.92
C TYR A 58 9.80 -3.82 -2.67
N TRP A 59 9.10 -2.71 -2.87
CA TRP A 59 8.54 -1.90 -1.80
C TRP A 59 7.06 -2.17 -1.62
N ILE A 60 6.59 -2.17 -0.37
CA ILE A 60 5.17 -2.08 -0.07
C ILE A 60 4.87 -0.66 0.36
N CYS A 61 3.81 -0.09 -0.21
CA CYS A 61 3.25 1.20 0.18
C CYS A 61 1.82 0.99 0.67
N HIS A 62 1.54 1.36 1.92
CA HIS A 62 0.19 1.40 2.49
C HIS A 62 -0.30 2.83 2.57
N GLY A 63 -1.54 3.05 2.16
CA GLY A 63 -2.21 4.34 2.23
C GLY A 63 -3.29 4.45 1.17
N ASP A 64 -4.27 5.31 1.42
CA ASP A 64 -5.49 5.38 0.61
C ASP A 64 -5.29 6.29 -0.58
N MET A 65 -4.93 5.69 -1.71
CA MET A 65 -4.85 6.37 -3.00
C MET A 65 -6.24 6.43 -3.64
N PRO A 66 -6.78 7.62 -3.95
CA PRO A 66 -8.02 7.76 -4.71
C PRO A 66 -7.97 6.98 -6.04
N LEU A 67 -9.06 6.29 -6.38
CA LEU A 67 -9.10 5.40 -7.54
C LEU A 67 -8.84 6.11 -8.88
N ASP A 68 -9.28 7.35 -9.03
CA ASP A 68 -9.01 8.17 -10.23
C ASP A 68 -7.50 8.41 -10.42
N ILE A 69 -6.80 8.76 -9.35
CA ILE A 69 -5.34 8.94 -9.35
C ILE A 69 -4.63 7.60 -9.57
N ALA A 70 -5.08 6.54 -8.91
CA ALA A 70 -4.55 5.19 -9.11
C ALA A 70 -4.66 4.75 -10.58
N ASN A 71 -5.80 5.03 -11.23
CA ASN A 71 -6.02 4.73 -12.64
C ASN A 71 -5.13 5.57 -13.57
N GLU A 72 -4.90 6.85 -13.27
CA GLU A 72 -3.97 7.67 -14.03
C GLU A 72 -2.54 7.10 -13.93
N MET A 73 -2.09 6.80 -12.72
CA MET A 73 -0.78 6.22 -12.45
C MET A 73 -0.61 4.87 -13.18
N TYR A 74 -1.62 4.00 -13.11
CA TYR A 74 -1.63 2.72 -13.80
C TYR A 74 -1.48 2.88 -15.32
N LYS A 75 -2.27 3.77 -15.94
CA LYS A 75 -2.20 4.02 -17.39
C LYS A 75 -0.84 4.58 -17.80
N LYS A 76 -0.27 5.49 -17.02
CA LYS A 76 0.96 6.20 -17.34
C LYS A 76 2.22 5.38 -17.08
N TYR A 77 2.21 4.53 -16.07
CA TYR A 77 3.39 3.87 -15.52
C TYR A 77 3.24 2.34 -15.43
N LYS A 78 2.35 1.73 -16.23
CA LYS A 78 2.09 0.29 -16.21
C LYS A 78 3.38 -0.55 -16.24
N GLU A 79 4.32 -0.17 -17.11
CA GLU A 79 5.61 -0.85 -17.30
C GLU A 79 6.58 -0.72 -16.11
N LEU A 80 6.32 0.20 -15.17
CA LEU A 80 7.17 0.40 -13.99
C LEU A 80 6.80 -0.53 -12.82
N ASN A 81 5.82 -1.41 -13.01
CA ASN A 81 5.36 -2.40 -12.02
C ASN A 81 5.00 -1.77 -10.66
N ILE A 82 4.20 -0.70 -10.70
CA ILE A 82 3.51 -0.15 -9.53
C ILE A 82 2.15 -0.86 -9.41
N ARG A 83 2.12 -1.98 -8.69
CA ARG A 83 1.03 -2.95 -8.72
C ARG A 83 0.04 -2.67 -7.59
N ALA A 84 -1.19 -2.29 -7.94
CA ALA A 84 -2.29 -2.15 -6.99
C ALA A 84 -2.58 -3.51 -6.30
N GLY A 85 -2.75 -3.50 -4.99
CA GLY A 85 -3.02 -4.70 -4.16
C GLY A 85 -1.91 -5.75 -4.14
N GLY A 86 -0.81 -5.58 -4.88
CA GLY A 86 0.30 -6.52 -4.91
C GLY A 86 0.09 -7.78 -5.76
N HIS A 87 -0.95 -7.84 -6.59
CA HIS A 87 -1.17 -8.98 -7.50
C HIS A 87 -0.10 -9.05 -8.60
N TYR A 88 0.38 -10.27 -8.90
CA TYR A 88 1.44 -10.51 -9.88
C TYR A 88 1.12 -9.98 -11.30
N GLY A 89 -0.16 -10.05 -11.71
CA GLY A 89 -0.60 -9.64 -13.06
C GLY A 89 -0.58 -8.14 -13.33
N ASN A 90 -0.29 -7.30 -12.32
CA ASN A 90 -0.46 -5.84 -12.42
C ASN A 90 -1.86 -5.49 -12.98
N GLU A 91 -2.87 -6.02 -12.31
CA GLU A 91 -4.27 -5.86 -12.69
C GLU A 91 -4.73 -4.39 -12.57
N PRO A 92 -5.77 -3.98 -13.30
CA PRO A 92 -6.32 -2.63 -13.19
C PRO A 92 -6.70 -2.26 -11.74
N PRO A 93 -6.43 -1.02 -11.28
CA PRO A 93 -6.65 -0.60 -9.89
C PRO A 93 -8.06 -0.83 -9.36
N ILE A 94 -9.09 -0.73 -10.22
CA ILE A 94 -10.49 -0.99 -9.83
C ILE A 94 -10.67 -2.37 -9.18
N THR A 95 -9.95 -3.39 -9.67
CA THR A 95 -10.03 -4.77 -9.16
C THR A 95 -9.49 -4.92 -7.74
N GLN A 96 -8.71 -3.94 -7.27
CA GLN A 96 -8.04 -3.90 -5.97
C GLN A 96 -8.52 -2.72 -5.12
N SER A 97 -9.57 -2.03 -5.59
CA SER A 97 -10.12 -0.86 -4.92
C SER A 97 -11.26 -1.26 -3.99
N TYR A 98 -11.40 -0.53 -2.90
CA TYR A 98 -12.48 -0.72 -1.95
C TYR A 98 -13.23 0.59 -1.71
N ASN A 99 -14.52 0.46 -1.40
CA ASN A 99 -15.37 1.53 -0.91
C ASN A 99 -15.31 1.53 0.63
N PRO A 100 -14.88 2.63 1.28
CA PRO A 100 -14.72 2.68 2.74
C PRO A 100 -16.05 2.62 3.49
N ILE A 101 -17.14 3.14 2.89
CA ILE A 101 -18.48 3.09 3.47
C ILE A 101 -18.96 1.64 3.47
N TYR A 102 -18.88 0.96 2.32
CA TYR A 102 -19.23 -0.44 2.19
C TYR A 102 -18.42 -1.33 3.14
N LYS A 103 -17.10 -1.10 3.25
CA LYS A 103 -16.24 -1.83 4.19
C LYS A 103 -16.70 -1.66 5.64
N LYS A 104 -17.03 -0.44 6.04
CA LYS A 104 -17.50 -0.13 7.40
C LYS A 104 -18.86 -0.80 7.69
N GLU A 105 -19.81 -0.72 6.76
CA GLU A 105 -21.11 -1.39 6.91
C GLU A 105 -20.95 -2.92 7.06
N MET A 106 -20.03 -3.52 6.30
CA MET A 106 -19.70 -4.94 6.40
C MET A 106 -19.13 -5.31 7.77
N GLU A 107 -18.21 -4.51 8.31
CA GLU A 107 -17.63 -4.71 9.64
C GLU A 107 -18.68 -4.57 10.75
N GLU A 108 -19.50 -3.52 10.69
CA GLU A 108 -20.57 -3.27 11.66
C GLU A 108 -21.62 -4.39 11.66
N TYR A 109 -22.01 -4.86 10.47
CA TYR A 109 -22.96 -5.96 10.34
C TYR A 109 -22.37 -7.29 10.82
N SER A 110 -21.15 -7.62 10.42
CA SER A 110 -20.43 -8.82 10.88
C SER A 110 -20.35 -8.87 12.41
N ASN A 111 -19.99 -7.74 13.05
CA ASN A 111 -19.94 -7.63 14.51
C ASN A 111 -21.31 -7.80 15.19
N LYS A 112 -22.39 -7.40 14.52
CA LYS A 112 -23.76 -7.48 15.05
C LYS A 112 -24.33 -8.89 15.00
N VAL A 113 -24.10 -9.63 13.91
CA VAL A 113 -24.78 -10.92 13.65
C VAL A 113 -23.88 -12.14 13.84
N GLY A 114 -22.57 -11.93 13.94
CA GLY A 114 -21.58 -13.01 13.96
C GLY A 114 -21.30 -13.56 12.56
N ILE A 115 -20.16 -14.24 12.42
CA ILE A 115 -19.60 -14.59 11.11
C ILE A 115 -20.47 -15.54 10.28
N GLU A 116 -21.15 -16.49 10.93
CA GLU A 116 -21.99 -17.48 10.24
C GLU A 116 -23.21 -16.83 9.55
N GLU A 117 -23.92 -15.97 10.28
CA GLU A 117 -25.09 -15.28 9.73
C GLU A 117 -24.66 -14.22 8.72
N PHE A 118 -23.56 -13.53 8.99
CA PHE A 118 -22.97 -12.56 8.06
C PHE A 118 -22.71 -13.19 6.69
N ILE A 119 -21.99 -14.32 6.63
CA ILE A 119 -21.66 -15.00 5.36
C ILE A 119 -22.92 -15.36 4.57
N ARG A 120 -24.01 -15.72 5.25
CA ARG A 120 -25.27 -16.14 4.62
C ARG A 120 -26.08 -14.98 4.05
N THR A 121 -26.00 -13.80 4.64
CA THR A 121 -27.00 -12.73 4.45
C THR A 121 -26.41 -11.40 3.96
N TYR A 122 -25.10 -11.18 4.06
CA TYR A 122 -24.51 -9.85 3.79
C TYR A 122 -24.85 -9.31 2.40
N LYS A 123 -24.90 -10.17 1.37
CA LYS A 123 -25.18 -9.76 -0.01
C LYS A 123 -26.59 -9.20 -0.22
N ASP A 124 -27.53 -9.60 0.63
CA ASP A 124 -28.92 -9.19 0.56
C ASP A 124 -29.18 -7.91 1.38
N ILE A 125 -28.23 -7.53 2.24
CA ILE A 125 -28.37 -6.44 3.22
C ILE A 125 -27.48 -5.26 2.89
N ILE A 126 -26.27 -5.54 2.40
CA ILE A 126 -25.24 -4.54 2.14
C ILE A 126 -24.88 -4.61 0.66
N HIS A 127 -24.88 -3.46 0.01
CA HIS A 127 -24.61 -3.34 -1.41
C HIS A 127 -23.46 -2.38 -1.65
N ASP A 128 -22.48 -2.79 -2.46
CA ASP A 128 -21.36 -1.92 -2.83
C ASP A 128 -21.82 -0.93 -3.91
N ASP A 129 -22.12 0.31 -3.49
CA ASP A 129 -22.47 1.40 -4.40
C ASP A 129 -21.23 1.87 -5.19
N GLU A 130 -21.22 1.57 -6.48
CA GLU A 130 -20.13 1.92 -7.40
C GLU A 130 -19.93 3.43 -7.58
N THR A 131 -20.90 4.26 -7.20
CA THR A 131 -20.80 5.73 -7.27
C THR A 131 -20.03 6.35 -6.10
N GLN A 132 -19.81 5.59 -5.02
CA GLN A 132 -19.07 6.06 -3.86
C GLN A 132 -17.57 6.17 -4.15
N PRO A 133 -16.84 7.08 -3.47
CA PRO A 133 -15.39 7.15 -3.56
C PRO A 133 -14.73 5.80 -3.26
N ARG A 134 -13.77 5.41 -4.10
CA ARG A 134 -12.99 4.18 -3.93
C ARG A 134 -11.51 4.48 -3.80
N PHE A 135 -10.81 3.61 -3.08
CA PHE A 135 -9.40 3.77 -2.80
C PHE A 135 -8.65 2.46 -3.04
N VAL A 136 -7.39 2.57 -3.44
CA VAL A 136 -6.43 1.46 -3.39
C VAL A 136 -5.60 1.65 -2.13
N GLY A 137 -5.66 0.69 -1.23
CA GLY A 137 -5.00 0.79 0.09
C GLY A 137 -3.54 0.33 0.12
N THR A 138 -3.10 -0.44 -0.88
CA THR A 138 -1.77 -1.05 -0.91
C THR A 138 -1.20 -1.11 -2.32
N TYR A 139 0.11 -0.89 -2.44
CA TYR A 139 0.88 -1.08 -3.67
C TYR A 139 2.11 -1.92 -3.41
N HIS A 140 2.45 -2.81 -4.35
CA HIS A 140 3.78 -3.41 -4.44
C HIS A 140 4.52 -2.73 -5.59
N ILE A 141 5.75 -2.30 -5.34
CA ILE A 141 6.54 -1.50 -6.28
C ILE A 141 7.86 -2.20 -6.55
N ASP A 142 8.02 -2.76 -7.75
CA ASP A 142 9.11 -3.68 -8.05
C ASP A 142 10.37 -2.98 -8.60
N THR A 143 10.29 -1.67 -8.85
CA THR A 143 11.39 -0.89 -9.45
C THR A 143 11.65 0.41 -8.69
N GLN A 144 12.92 0.84 -8.67
CA GLN A 144 13.29 2.15 -8.08
C GLN A 144 12.61 3.31 -8.79
N LEU A 145 12.53 3.26 -10.12
CA LEU A 145 11.85 4.28 -10.89
C LEU A 145 10.34 4.30 -10.58
N GLY A 146 9.72 3.14 -10.39
CA GLY A 146 8.34 3.03 -9.94
C GLY A 146 8.13 3.66 -8.56
N LEU A 147 9.05 3.46 -7.63
CA LEU A 147 9.01 4.07 -6.29
C LEU A 147 9.06 5.60 -6.39
N CYS A 148 10.00 6.13 -7.19
CA CYS A 148 10.09 7.55 -7.46
C CYS A 148 8.81 8.11 -8.09
N LYS A 149 8.20 7.40 -9.05
CA LYS A 149 6.97 7.86 -9.72
C LYS A 149 5.74 7.80 -8.84
N LEU A 150 5.63 6.82 -7.95
CA LEU A 150 4.56 6.79 -6.96
C LEU A 150 4.71 7.95 -5.96
N ALA A 151 5.91 8.18 -5.42
CA ALA A 151 6.17 9.28 -4.51
C ALA A 151 5.94 10.66 -5.16
N GLU A 152 6.43 10.85 -6.38
CA GLU A 152 6.18 12.06 -7.20
C GLU A 152 4.68 12.29 -7.41
N THR A 153 3.90 11.23 -7.65
CA THR A 153 2.45 11.32 -7.82
C THR A 153 1.76 11.79 -6.54
N ILE A 154 2.13 11.21 -5.38
CA ILE A 154 1.60 11.62 -4.07
C ILE A 154 1.90 13.10 -3.80
N ILE A 155 3.13 13.53 -4.05
CA ILE A 155 3.58 14.91 -3.81
C ILE A 155 2.87 15.89 -4.76
N ASN A 156 2.92 15.63 -6.06
CA ASN A 156 2.42 16.57 -7.07
C ASN A 156 0.90 16.72 -7.04
N LYS A 157 0.18 15.65 -6.70
CA LYS A 157 -1.28 15.69 -6.54
C LYS A 157 -1.72 16.02 -5.12
N ASN A 158 -0.77 16.24 -4.21
CA ASN A 158 -1.01 16.51 -2.80
C ASN A 158 -1.99 15.50 -2.16
N VAL A 159 -1.79 14.22 -2.45
CA VAL A 159 -2.63 13.15 -1.92
C VAL A 159 -2.27 12.94 -0.45
N THR A 160 -3.26 12.99 0.42
CA THR A 160 -3.12 12.76 1.87
C THR A 160 -4.09 11.69 2.32
N CYS A 161 -3.64 10.79 3.19
CA CYS A 161 -4.53 9.81 3.84
C CYS A 161 -4.28 9.74 5.34
N GLU A 162 -5.20 9.13 6.07
CA GLU A 162 -4.96 8.74 7.45
C GLU A 162 -3.91 7.63 7.50
N MET A 163 -2.97 7.74 8.44
CA MET A 163 -1.96 6.72 8.62
C MET A 163 -2.61 5.49 9.27
N LYS A 164 -2.65 4.40 8.53
CA LYS A 164 -3.19 3.13 9.03
C LYS A 164 -2.16 2.45 9.92
N ASN A 165 -2.64 1.72 10.93
CA ASN A 165 -1.78 0.83 11.70
C ASN A 165 -1.18 -0.21 10.74
N LEU A 166 0.13 -0.43 10.85
CA LEU A 166 0.77 -1.56 10.20
C LEU A 166 0.33 -2.82 10.96
N GLU A 167 -0.58 -3.60 10.39
CA GLU A 167 -0.98 -4.92 10.90
C GLU A 167 0.11 -5.98 10.70
#